data_AF-A0A1M5DH71-F1
#
_entry.id   AF-A0A1M5DH71-F1
#
_cell.length_a   1.000
_cell.length_b   1.000
_cell.length_c   1.000
_cell.angle_alpha   90.00
_cell.angle_beta   90.00
_cell.angle_gamma   90.00
#
_symmetry.space_group_name_H-M   'P 1'
#
loop_
_entity.id
_entity.type
_entity.pdbx_description
1 polymer ?
#
loop_
_entity_poly.entity_id
_entity_poly.type
_entity_poly.pdbx_seq_one_letter_code
_entity_poly.pdbx_strand_id
1 'polypeptide(L)'
;MKIDDVAKIAQSCYQGCPTIVLGSGATMPYGLPSMTALSVYLRDNLTTSGIPEDDAWTLVRTALGNGDHLEAALEGKIIPPSLLSKIVRLTWQCVNEKDLLLLETAAANGTDFVLGHLLYAMLNSTQNVAHIVTTNYDRVAEYACNSMGLLYQTGFAPGYVQKWESADRVKLFHGQKPSSVVKIWKIHGSLDWFRTADDRTVGLPVFELPSENYTPLIVTPGLNMSVVRVFGTNGSLN
;
A
#
# COMPACT_ATOMS: atom_id res chain seq x y z
N MET A 1 19.25 -8.52 27.28
CA MET A 1 20.20 -8.07 26.23
C MET A 1 20.52 -6.61 26.49
N LYS A 2 21.79 -6.19 26.51
CA LYS A 2 22.11 -4.76 26.72
C LYS A 2 21.84 -4.00 25.41
N ILE A 3 21.51 -2.71 25.51
CA ILE A 3 21.17 -1.90 24.33
C ILE A 3 22.31 -1.85 23.30
N ASP A 4 23.56 -1.89 23.76
CA ASP A 4 24.75 -1.94 22.92
C ASP A 4 24.84 -3.21 22.07
N ASP A 5 24.38 -4.35 22.61
CA ASP A 5 24.40 -5.62 21.89
C ASP A 5 23.34 -5.60 20.77
N VAL A 6 22.16 -5.03 21.07
CA VAL A 6 21.08 -4.83 20.08
C VAL A 6 21.55 -3.88 18.98
N ALA A 7 22.20 -2.77 19.35
CA ALA A 7 22.70 -1.78 18.40
C ALA A 7 23.74 -2.38 17.45
N LYS A 8 24.67 -3.22 17.96
CA LYS A 8 25.66 -3.91 17.12
C LYS A 8 25.03 -4.89 16.14
N ILE A 9 24.05 -5.68 16.60
CA ILE A 9 23.30 -6.59 15.73
C ILE A 9 22.59 -5.80 14.64
N ALA A 10 21.88 -4.73 15.01
CA ALA A 10 21.16 -3.89 14.07
C ALA A 10 22.13 -3.28 13.03
N GLN A 11 23.26 -2.71 13.46
CA GLN A 11 24.28 -2.16 12.57
C GLN A 11 24.81 -3.22 11.58
N SER A 12 25.08 -4.44 12.05
CA SER A 12 25.53 -5.53 11.18
C SER A 12 24.47 -5.91 10.15
N CYS A 13 23.19 -5.94 10.52
CA CYS A 13 22.10 -6.17 9.58
C CYS A 13 22.00 -5.03 8.55
N TYR A 14 22.12 -3.77 8.98
CA TYR A 14 22.01 -2.60 8.10
C TYR A 14 23.10 -2.52 7.03
N GLN A 15 24.32 -2.96 7.34
CA GLN A 15 25.42 -3.00 6.35
C GLN A 15 25.09 -3.83 5.12
N GLY A 16 24.21 -4.83 5.24
CA GLY A 16 23.75 -5.66 4.13
C GLY A 16 22.67 -5.03 3.25
N CYS A 17 22.23 -3.79 3.53
CA CYS A 17 21.07 -3.14 2.91
C CYS A 17 19.84 -4.08 2.85
N PRO A 18 19.29 -4.45 4.01
CA PRO A 18 18.24 -5.46 4.08
C PRO A 18 16.97 -4.95 3.40
N THR A 19 16.16 -5.89 2.91
CA THR A 19 14.79 -5.57 2.50
C THR A 19 13.97 -5.24 3.75
N ILE A 20 13.29 -4.09 3.73
CA ILE A 20 12.42 -3.64 4.81
C ILE A 20 11.02 -4.18 4.54
N VAL A 21 10.41 -4.84 5.52
CA VAL A 21 9.01 -5.26 5.45
C VAL A 21 8.17 -4.33 6.32
N LEU A 22 7.18 -3.67 5.73
CA LEU A 22 6.29 -2.75 6.43
C LEU A 22 4.86 -3.32 6.50
N GLY A 23 4.27 -3.22 7.68
CA GLY A 23 2.84 -3.44 7.89
C GLY A 23 2.18 -2.19 8.48
N SER A 24 0.89 -2.28 8.79
CA SER A 24 0.09 -1.14 9.25
C SER A 24 0.64 -0.49 10.53
N GLY A 25 1.27 -1.27 11.41
CA GLY A 25 1.92 -0.75 12.61
C GLY A 25 3.02 0.29 12.34
N ALA A 26 3.65 0.26 11.16
CA ALA A 26 4.67 1.24 10.77
C ALA A 26 4.07 2.59 10.34
N THR A 27 2.79 2.63 9.95
CA THR A 27 2.13 3.83 9.42
C THR A 27 1.13 4.44 10.40
N MET A 28 0.67 3.67 11.39
CA MET A 28 -0.20 4.13 12.49
C MET A 28 0.31 5.39 13.23
N PRO A 29 1.60 5.56 13.55
CA PRO A 29 2.09 6.77 14.21
C PRO A 29 1.86 8.05 13.42
N TYR A 30 1.68 7.96 12.09
CA TYR A 30 1.37 9.08 11.21
C TYR A 30 -0.13 9.28 11.00
N GLY A 31 -0.97 8.64 11.83
CA GLY A 31 -2.43 8.82 11.82
C GLY A 31 -3.20 7.88 10.89
N LEU A 32 -2.52 6.94 10.22
CA LEU A 32 -3.17 5.94 9.37
C LEU A 32 -3.94 4.91 10.21
N PRO A 33 -5.07 4.38 9.72
CA PRO A 33 -5.89 3.45 10.48
C PRO A 33 -5.18 2.11 10.70
N SER A 34 -5.35 1.54 11.88
CA SER A 34 -5.02 0.13 12.14
C SER A 34 -6.03 -0.80 11.45
N MET A 35 -5.70 -2.09 11.34
CA MET A 35 -6.65 -3.09 10.83
C MET A 35 -7.94 -3.17 11.66
N THR A 36 -7.84 -2.98 12.98
CA THR A 36 -9.02 -2.92 13.85
C THR A 36 -9.86 -1.68 13.56
N ALA A 37 -9.24 -0.51 13.39
CA ALA A 37 -9.95 0.72 13.05
C ALA A 37 -10.65 0.61 11.69
N LEU A 38 -9.99 0.00 10.69
CA LEU A 38 -10.59 -0.29 9.39
C LEU A 38 -11.79 -1.25 9.52
N SER A 39 -11.67 -2.31 10.34
CA SER A 39 -12.76 -3.26 10.57
C SER A 39 -14.00 -2.58 11.16
N VAL A 40 -13.80 -1.69 12.13
CA VAL A 40 -14.86 -0.88 12.75
C VAL A 40 -15.48 0.06 11.72
N TYR A 41 -14.66 0.77 10.94
CA TYR A 41 -15.14 1.67 9.90
C TYR A 41 -16.02 0.93 8.87
N LEU A 42 -15.60 -0.23 8.40
CA LEU A 42 -16.39 -1.04 7.47
C LEU A 42 -17.70 -1.51 8.09
N ARG A 43 -17.69 -2.00 9.33
CA ARG A 43 -18.89 -2.42 10.05
C ARG A 43 -19.91 -1.30 10.16
N ASP A 44 -19.45 -0.08 10.44
CA ASP A 44 -20.31 1.06 10.76
C ASP A 44 -20.81 1.81 9.52
N ASN A 45 -20.08 1.73 8.38
CA ASN A 45 -20.40 2.48 7.16
C ASN A 45 -20.90 1.62 5.98
N LEU A 46 -20.74 0.30 6.04
CA LEU A 46 -21.19 -0.56 4.94
C LEU A 46 -22.70 -0.76 4.95
N THR A 47 -23.34 -0.37 3.85
CA THR A 47 -24.76 -0.61 3.59
C THR A 47 -24.93 -1.69 2.52
N THR A 48 -25.60 -2.77 2.87
CA THR A 48 -25.93 -3.89 1.99
C THR A 48 -27.15 -3.57 1.12
N SER A 49 -27.33 -4.33 0.03
CA SER A 49 -28.45 -4.16 -0.89
C SER A 49 -28.98 -5.52 -1.33
N GLY A 50 -30.11 -5.91 -0.74
CA GLY A 50 -30.78 -7.17 -1.03
C GLY A 50 -30.17 -8.36 -0.29
N ILE A 51 -30.95 -9.45 -0.28
CA ILE A 51 -30.70 -10.66 0.51
C ILE A 51 -29.28 -11.23 0.31
N PRO A 52 -28.72 -11.34 -0.92
CA PRO A 52 -27.39 -11.92 -1.09
C PRO A 52 -26.28 -11.15 -0.37
N GLU A 53 -26.35 -9.82 -0.34
CA GLU A 53 -25.38 -9.01 0.38
C GLU A 53 -25.62 -9.05 1.90
N ASP A 54 -26.89 -9.02 2.31
CA ASP A 54 -27.29 -9.07 3.72
C ASP A 54 -26.78 -10.36 4.40
N ASP A 55 -26.97 -11.50 3.75
CA ASP A 55 -26.53 -12.81 4.24
C ASP A 55 -25.00 -12.86 4.34
N ALA A 56 -24.30 -12.51 3.25
CA ALA A 56 -22.84 -12.53 3.21
C ALA A 56 -22.22 -11.59 4.25
N TRP A 57 -22.73 -10.35 4.37
CA TRP A 57 -22.21 -9.39 5.33
C TRP A 57 -22.54 -9.77 6.78
N THR A 58 -23.67 -10.44 7.02
CA THR A 58 -24.01 -10.95 8.35
C THR A 58 -23.03 -12.01 8.82
N LEU A 59 -22.56 -12.89 7.93
CA LEU A 59 -21.50 -13.85 8.25
C LEU A 59 -20.17 -13.14 8.61
N VAL A 60 -19.79 -12.11 7.86
CA VAL A 60 -18.59 -11.32 8.15
C VAL A 60 -18.71 -10.59 9.49
N ARG A 61 -19.84 -9.92 9.75
CA ARG A 61 -20.09 -9.23 11.04
C ARG A 61 -20.08 -10.18 12.22
N THR A 62 -20.61 -11.38 12.05
CA THR A 62 -20.61 -12.42 13.10
C THR A 62 -19.17 -12.85 13.42
N ALA A 63 -18.35 -13.10 12.39
CA ALA A 63 -16.94 -13.44 12.58
C ALA A 63 -16.17 -12.31 13.30
N LEU A 64 -16.34 -11.06 12.86
CA LEU A 64 -15.76 -9.88 13.53
C LEU A 64 -16.23 -9.76 14.99
N GLY A 65 -17.50 -10.02 15.26
CA GLY A 65 -18.08 -10.01 16.61
C GLY A 65 -17.52 -11.09 17.53
N ASN A 66 -17.07 -12.21 16.96
CA ASN A 66 -16.45 -13.32 17.68
C ASN A 66 -14.94 -13.12 17.92
N GLY A 67 -14.36 -12.01 17.45
CA GLY A 67 -12.96 -11.65 17.67
C GLY A 67 -12.03 -11.93 16.49
N ASP A 68 -12.54 -12.39 15.35
CA ASP A 68 -11.73 -12.53 14.14
C ASP A 68 -11.29 -11.15 13.63
N HIS A 69 -10.05 -11.06 13.15
CA HIS A 69 -9.60 -9.87 12.42
C HIS A 69 -10.17 -9.85 11.00
N LEU A 70 -10.18 -8.68 10.34
CA LEU A 70 -10.82 -8.49 9.02
C LEU A 70 -10.48 -9.55 7.98
N GLU A 71 -9.20 -9.92 7.89
CA GLU A 71 -8.74 -10.97 6.98
C GLU A 71 -9.41 -12.32 7.25
N ALA A 72 -9.35 -12.84 8.48
CA ALA A 72 -10.03 -14.08 8.85
C ALA A 72 -11.56 -13.98 8.71
N ALA A 73 -12.12 -12.79 9.00
CA ALA A 73 -13.54 -12.53 8.86
C ALA A 73 -14.01 -12.52 7.41
N LEU A 74 -13.14 -12.29 6.42
CA LEU A 74 -13.45 -12.37 4.99
C LEU A 74 -13.04 -13.72 4.38
N GLU A 75 -12.03 -14.37 4.93
CA GLU A 75 -11.48 -15.62 4.43
C GLU A 75 -12.53 -16.73 4.34
N GLY A 76 -12.48 -17.47 3.22
CA GLY A 76 -13.35 -18.62 2.94
C GLY A 76 -14.82 -18.30 2.68
N LYS A 77 -15.23 -17.02 2.69
CA LYS A 77 -16.63 -16.61 2.51
C LYS A 77 -16.93 -16.25 1.05
N ILE A 78 -18.11 -16.62 0.58
CA ILE A 78 -18.61 -16.21 -0.74
C ILE A 78 -19.15 -14.79 -0.60
N ILE A 79 -18.39 -13.82 -1.10
CA ILE A 79 -18.78 -12.40 -1.09
C ILE A 79 -19.30 -12.03 -2.49
N PRO A 80 -20.57 -11.58 -2.62
CA PRO A 80 -21.08 -11.09 -3.90
C PRO A 80 -20.21 -9.97 -4.48
N PRO A 81 -20.00 -9.90 -5.81
CA PRO A 81 -19.16 -8.86 -6.42
C PRO A 81 -19.57 -7.43 -6.05
N SER A 82 -20.87 -7.16 -5.93
CA SER A 82 -21.40 -5.85 -5.55
C SER A 82 -21.04 -5.48 -4.10
N LEU A 83 -21.09 -6.44 -3.18
CA LEU A 83 -20.65 -6.25 -1.79
C LEU A 83 -19.13 -6.03 -1.72
N LEU A 84 -18.36 -6.81 -2.48
CA LEU A 84 -16.91 -6.66 -2.56
C LEU A 84 -16.52 -5.25 -3.04
N SER A 85 -17.17 -4.74 -4.10
CA SER A 85 -16.94 -3.38 -4.59
C SER A 85 -17.18 -2.32 -3.50
N LYS A 86 -18.21 -2.50 -2.66
CA LYS A 86 -18.47 -1.60 -1.51
C LYS A 86 -17.37 -1.68 -0.46
N ILE A 87 -16.90 -2.89 -0.11
CA ILE A 87 -15.81 -3.09 0.85
C ILE A 87 -14.52 -2.43 0.34
N VAL A 88 -14.16 -2.64 -0.93
CA VAL A 88 -12.99 -2.02 -1.57
C VAL A 88 -13.10 -0.50 -1.53
N ARG A 89 -14.24 0.06 -1.94
CA ARG A 89 -14.44 1.51 -1.95
C ARG A 89 -14.36 2.14 -0.55
N LEU A 90 -15.00 1.53 0.44
CA LEU A 90 -14.96 2.02 1.82
C LEU A 90 -13.57 1.85 2.45
N THR A 91 -12.85 0.78 2.12
CA THR A 91 -11.46 0.60 2.55
C THR A 91 -10.58 1.70 1.99
N TRP A 92 -10.70 1.99 0.69
CA TRP A 92 -9.98 3.08 0.04
C TRP A 92 -10.29 4.41 0.72
N GLN A 93 -11.56 4.73 0.96
CA GLN A 93 -11.99 5.97 1.61
C GLN A 93 -11.43 6.12 3.03
N CYS A 94 -11.52 5.06 3.85
CA CYS A 94 -11.04 5.05 5.23
C CYS A 94 -9.55 5.41 5.32
N VAL A 95 -8.72 4.78 4.49
CA VAL A 95 -7.27 5.01 4.50
C VAL A 95 -6.93 6.34 3.85
N ASN A 96 -7.54 6.65 2.70
CA ASN A 96 -7.25 7.86 1.94
C ASN A 96 -7.61 9.15 2.68
N GLU A 97 -8.66 9.14 3.51
CA GLU A 97 -8.99 10.30 4.35
C GLU A 97 -7.82 10.68 5.27
N LYS A 98 -7.18 9.69 5.92
CA LYS A 98 -6.04 9.95 6.81
C LYS A 98 -4.75 10.23 6.04
N ASP A 99 -4.57 9.57 4.90
CA ASP A 99 -3.44 9.78 4.02
C ASP A 99 -3.44 11.19 3.41
N LEU A 100 -4.61 11.76 3.09
CA LEU A 100 -4.76 13.16 2.66
C LEU A 100 -4.35 14.15 3.77
N LEU A 101 -4.76 13.92 5.02
CA LEU A 101 -4.31 14.74 6.14
C LEU A 101 -2.79 14.68 6.32
N LEU A 102 -2.20 13.48 6.14
CA LEU A 102 -0.76 13.32 6.19
C LEU A 102 -0.06 14.06 5.04
N LEU A 103 -0.61 14.05 3.82
CA LEU A 103 -0.06 14.82 2.70
C LEU A 103 0.11 16.30 3.06
N GLU A 104 -0.91 16.93 3.65
CA GLU A 104 -0.86 18.35 4.01
C GLU A 104 0.30 18.63 4.97
N THR A 105 0.45 17.79 6.00
CA THR A 105 1.54 17.93 6.97
C THR A 105 2.91 17.61 6.38
N ALA A 106 3.01 16.61 5.49
CA ALA A 106 4.24 16.24 4.81
C ALA A 106 4.70 17.35 3.84
N ALA A 107 3.78 17.94 3.08
CA ALA A 107 4.06 19.04 2.14
C ALA A 107 4.54 20.32 2.85
N ALA A 108 4.08 20.54 4.09
CA ALA A 108 4.55 21.64 4.93
C ALA A 108 5.90 21.36 5.63
N ASN A 109 6.57 20.24 5.33
CA ASN A 109 7.74 19.73 6.06
C ASN A 109 7.50 19.58 7.58
N GLY A 110 6.26 19.31 7.97
CA GLY A 110 5.83 19.20 9.37
C GLY A 110 5.93 17.80 9.96
N THR A 111 6.29 16.79 9.15
CA THR A 111 6.36 15.38 9.60
C THR A 111 7.78 14.86 9.54
N ASP A 112 8.24 14.27 10.64
CA ASP A 112 9.52 13.56 10.71
C ASP A 112 9.32 12.06 10.44
N PHE A 113 9.77 11.60 9.28
CA PHE A 113 9.63 10.19 8.88
C PHE A 113 10.87 9.39 9.27
N VAL A 114 10.78 8.60 10.34
CA VAL A 114 11.88 7.72 10.81
C VAL A 114 12.35 6.76 9.71
N LEU A 115 11.43 6.26 8.89
CA LEU A 115 11.74 5.44 7.72
C LEU A 115 12.59 6.19 6.69
N GLY A 116 12.34 7.49 6.50
CA GLY A 116 13.11 8.35 5.60
C GLY A 116 14.57 8.45 6.03
N HIS A 117 14.82 8.72 7.32
CA HIS A 117 16.18 8.75 7.88
C HIS A 117 16.91 7.43 7.71
N LEU A 118 16.22 6.32 7.95
CA LEU A 118 16.78 4.99 7.77
C LEU A 118 17.19 4.75 6.31
N LEU A 119 16.30 5.01 5.36
CA LEU A 119 16.57 4.83 3.93
C LEU A 119 17.70 5.75 3.45
N TYR A 120 17.73 6.99 3.92
CA TYR A 120 18.78 7.95 3.59
C TYR A 120 20.14 7.44 4.07
N ALA A 121 20.23 6.98 5.32
CA ALA A 121 21.46 6.40 5.86
C ALA A 121 21.91 5.15 5.10
N MET A 122 20.97 4.28 4.70
CA MET A 122 21.27 3.07 3.91
C MET A 122 21.79 3.41 2.51
N LEU A 123 21.19 4.38 1.83
CA LEU A 123 21.53 4.78 0.45
C LEU A 123 22.72 5.73 0.36
N ASN A 124 23.14 6.34 1.47
CA ASN A 124 24.37 7.14 1.56
C ASN A 124 25.63 6.25 1.75
N SER A 125 25.49 4.93 1.60
CA SER A 125 26.57 3.94 1.62
C SER A 125 26.98 3.56 0.18
N THR A 126 27.63 2.41 -0.01
CA THR A 126 27.95 1.89 -1.36
C THR A 126 26.74 1.40 -2.14
N GLN A 127 25.55 1.39 -1.53
CA GLN A 127 24.33 0.83 -2.09
C GLN A 127 23.47 1.92 -2.73
N ASN A 128 23.11 1.73 -4.00
CA ASN A 128 22.27 2.67 -4.74
C ASN A 128 20.79 2.23 -4.79
N VAL A 129 20.46 1.07 -4.22
CA VAL A 129 19.09 0.55 -4.21
C VAL A 129 18.73 0.03 -2.83
N ALA A 130 17.56 0.41 -2.35
CA ALA A 130 16.93 -0.15 -1.15
C ALA A 130 15.56 -0.72 -1.53
N HIS A 131 15.11 -1.72 -0.77
CA HIS A 131 13.83 -2.39 -1.05
C HIS A 131 12.90 -2.29 0.16
N ILE A 132 11.65 -1.95 -0.12
CA ILE A 132 10.54 -1.99 0.83
C ILE A 132 9.50 -2.94 0.26
N VAL A 133 9.05 -3.91 1.05
CA VAL A 133 7.87 -4.73 0.75
C VAL A 133 6.80 -4.36 1.75
N THR A 134 5.58 -4.07 1.29
CA THR A 134 4.50 -3.64 2.18
C THR A 134 3.15 -4.22 1.76
N THR A 135 2.33 -4.49 2.77
CA THR A 135 0.92 -4.85 2.61
C THR A 135 0.00 -3.65 2.80
N ASN A 136 0.55 -2.47 3.10
CA ASN A 136 -0.21 -1.24 3.28
C ASN A 136 -0.61 -0.60 1.94
N TYR A 137 -1.80 -0.01 1.92
CA TYR A 137 -2.31 0.75 0.76
C TYR A 137 -1.85 2.21 0.76
N ASP A 138 -1.56 2.77 1.93
CA ASP A 138 -1.19 4.17 2.15
C ASP A 138 0.11 4.58 1.42
N ARG A 139 0.39 5.89 1.35
CA ARG A 139 1.56 6.45 0.64
C ARG A 139 2.70 6.87 1.59
N VAL A 140 2.74 6.33 2.82
CA VAL A 140 3.72 6.77 3.83
C VAL A 140 5.16 6.48 3.43
N ALA A 141 5.43 5.34 2.80
CA ALA A 141 6.78 5.00 2.34
C ALA A 141 7.28 5.98 1.26
N GLU A 142 6.38 6.40 0.38
CA GLU A 142 6.61 7.41 -0.65
C GLU A 142 6.89 8.79 -0.03
N TYR A 143 6.07 9.22 0.95
CA TYR A 143 6.32 10.45 1.69
C TYR A 143 7.65 10.44 2.44
N ALA A 144 7.98 9.31 3.07
CA ALA A 144 9.26 9.13 3.76
C ALA A 144 10.45 9.28 2.80
N CYS A 145 10.37 8.71 1.59
CA CYS A 145 11.40 8.90 0.57
C CYS A 145 11.53 10.37 0.17
N ASN A 146 10.41 11.00 -0.18
CA ASN A 146 10.40 12.38 -0.65
C ASN A 146 10.88 13.38 0.41
N SER A 147 10.57 13.14 1.69
CA SER A 147 11.00 14.01 2.81
C SER A 147 12.52 14.13 2.93
N MET A 148 13.26 13.12 2.45
CA MET A 148 14.73 13.08 2.46
C MET A 148 15.33 13.30 1.05
N GLY A 149 14.50 13.69 0.07
CA GLY A 149 14.94 13.87 -1.32
C GLY A 149 15.33 12.57 -2.04
N LEU A 150 14.88 11.42 -1.54
CA LEU A 150 15.15 10.12 -2.15
C LEU A 150 14.13 9.83 -3.26
N LEU A 151 14.60 9.25 -4.36
CA LEU A 151 13.73 8.77 -5.43
C LEU A 151 13.14 7.41 -5.06
N TYR A 152 11.91 7.15 -5.48
CA TYR A 152 11.26 5.85 -5.29
C TYR A 152 10.60 5.32 -6.57
N GLN A 153 10.34 4.02 -6.59
CA GLN A 153 9.65 3.32 -7.67
C GLN A 153 8.67 2.29 -7.10
N THR A 154 7.45 2.29 -7.61
CA THR A 154 6.37 1.35 -7.21
C THR A 154 6.02 0.34 -8.31
N GLY A 155 6.76 0.33 -9.42
CA GLY A 155 6.45 -0.45 -10.63
C GLY A 155 5.74 0.35 -11.73
N PHE A 156 5.39 1.60 -11.44
CA PHE A 156 4.83 2.56 -12.38
C PHE A 156 5.89 3.53 -12.92
N ALA A 157 5.71 3.96 -14.17
CA ALA A 157 6.47 5.08 -14.72
C ALA A 157 6.06 6.40 -14.04
N PRO A 158 7.01 7.32 -13.76
CA PRO A 158 6.70 8.63 -13.20
C PRO A 158 5.70 9.42 -14.07
N GLY A 159 4.78 10.14 -13.43
CA GLY A 159 3.82 11.01 -14.10
C GLY A 159 2.50 11.16 -13.34
N TYR A 160 1.59 11.96 -13.90
CA TYR A 160 0.23 12.13 -13.38
C TYR A 160 -0.74 11.05 -13.87
N VAL A 161 -0.47 10.46 -15.03
CA VAL A 161 -1.18 9.28 -15.56
C VAL A 161 -0.12 8.22 -15.78
N GLN A 162 0.07 7.39 -14.77
CA GLN A 162 1.20 6.48 -14.71
C GLN A 162 0.87 5.15 -15.37
N LYS A 163 1.79 4.67 -16.21
CA LYS A 163 1.68 3.36 -16.84
C LYS A 163 2.45 2.33 -16.02
N TRP A 164 1.89 1.14 -15.91
CA TRP A 164 2.59 0.01 -15.32
C TRP A 164 3.76 -0.41 -16.23
N GLU A 165 4.98 -0.36 -15.71
CA GLU A 165 6.19 -0.73 -16.44
C GLU A 165 6.99 -1.84 -15.73
N SER A 166 6.52 -2.32 -14.56
CA SER A 166 7.31 -3.12 -13.61
C SER A 166 8.53 -2.37 -13.05
N ALA A 167 8.98 -2.75 -11.86
CA ALA A 167 9.95 -1.96 -11.08
C ALA A 167 11.36 -1.88 -11.70
N ASP A 168 11.68 -2.68 -12.72
CA ASP A 168 13.02 -2.77 -13.29
C ASP A 168 13.19 -2.10 -14.66
N ARG A 169 12.09 -1.64 -15.28
CA ARG A 169 12.17 -1.04 -16.63
C ARG A 169 12.50 0.44 -16.63
N VAL A 170 12.17 1.15 -15.55
CA VAL A 170 12.43 2.59 -15.42
C VAL A 170 13.79 2.80 -14.78
N LYS A 171 14.67 3.58 -15.42
CA LYS A 171 15.98 3.98 -14.87
C LYS A 171 15.99 5.48 -14.63
N LEU A 172 16.38 5.88 -13.42
CA LEU A 172 16.48 7.29 -13.02
C LEU A 172 17.94 7.71 -12.95
N PHE A 173 18.27 8.85 -13.56
CA PHE A 173 19.63 9.38 -13.63
C PHE A 173 19.66 10.82 -13.10
N HIS A 174 20.71 11.13 -12.35
CA HIS A 174 21.06 12.49 -11.97
C HIS A 174 22.25 12.93 -12.83
N GLY A 175 21.96 13.69 -13.89
CA GLY A 175 22.92 13.91 -14.97
C GLY A 175 23.25 12.59 -15.67
N GLN A 176 24.54 12.19 -15.68
CA GLN A 176 24.99 10.92 -16.26
C GLN A 176 25.10 9.78 -15.24
N LYS A 177 24.91 10.06 -13.94
CA LYS A 177 25.05 9.06 -12.88
C LYS A 177 23.70 8.41 -12.57
N PRO A 178 23.62 7.08 -12.44
CA PRO A 178 22.43 6.44 -11.90
C PRO A 178 22.08 7.03 -10.54
N SER A 179 20.80 7.32 -10.32
CA SER A 179 20.33 7.82 -9.02
C SER A 179 20.12 6.67 -8.05
N SER A 180 20.32 6.95 -6.77
CA SER A 180 19.90 6.05 -5.70
C SER A 180 18.37 5.99 -5.64
N VAL A 181 17.80 4.80 -5.54
CA VAL A 181 16.35 4.59 -5.63
C VAL A 181 15.83 3.59 -4.60
N VAL A 182 14.67 3.88 -4.03
CA VAL A 182 13.93 2.97 -3.16
C VAL A 182 12.85 2.26 -3.97
N LYS A 183 12.94 0.93 -4.07
CA LYS A 183 11.91 0.10 -4.72
C LYS A 183 10.87 -0.32 -3.69
N ILE A 184 9.63 0.12 -3.89
CA ILE A 184 8.51 -0.12 -2.97
C ILE A 184 7.55 -1.11 -3.62
N TRP A 185 7.49 -2.31 -3.07
CA TRP A 185 6.66 -3.41 -3.52
C TRP A 185 5.35 -3.45 -2.72
N LYS A 186 4.27 -2.95 -3.31
CA LYS A 186 2.92 -2.91 -2.72
C LYS A 186 2.18 -4.20 -3.10
N ILE A 187 2.16 -5.17 -2.19
CA ILE A 187 1.63 -6.52 -2.48
C ILE A 187 0.11 -6.52 -2.61
N HIS A 188 -0.58 -5.70 -1.81
CA HIS A 188 -2.04 -5.59 -1.83
C HIS A 188 -2.53 -4.40 -2.64
N GLY A 189 -1.67 -3.78 -3.45
CA GLY A 189 -1.99 -2.56 -4.18
C GLY A 189 -1.82 -1.29 -3.35
N SER A 190 -2.25 -0.16 -3.90
CA SER A 190 -2.00 1.17 -3.36
C SER A 190 -3.19 2.10 -3.59
N LEU A 191 -3.33 3.15 -2.78
CA LEU A 191 -4.38 4.16 -2.92
C LEU A 191 -4.38 4.86 -4.28
N ASP A 192 -3.23 4.92 -4.95
CA ASP A 192 -3.08 5.53 -6.26
C ASP A 192 -3.21 4.52 -7.43
N TRP A 193 -3.53 3.25 -7.18
CA TRP A 193 -3.64 2.25 -8.24
C TRP A 193 -5.11 2.02 -8.63
N PHE A 194 -5.39 2.09 -9.92
CA PHE A 194 -6.74 1.94 -10.45
C PHE A 194 -6.76 1.06 -11.69
N ARG A 195 -7.93 0.46 -11.91
CA ARG A 195 -8.28 -0.24 -13.14
C ARG A 195 -9.33 0.54 -13.89
N THR A 196 -9.09 0.78 -15.16
CA THR A 196 -10.03 1.44 -16.07
C THR A 196 -11.10 0.46 -16.57
N ALA A 197 -12.18 0.99 -17.15
CA ALA A 197 -13.23 0.19 -17.79
C ALA A 197 -12.72 -0.75 -18.92
N ASP A 198 -11.60 -0.41 -19.55
CA ASP A 198 -10.92 -1.25 -20.55
C ASP A 198 -9.82 -2.16 -19.95
N ASP A 199 -9.92 -2.47 -18.66
CA ASP A 199 -9.08 -3.44 -17.92
C ASP A 199 -7.58 -3.08 -17.89
N ARG A 200 -7.23 -1.80 -18.10
CA ARG A 200 -5.85 -1.31 -17.95
C ARG A 200 -5.57 -0.91 -16.52
N THR A 201 -4.39 -1.28 -16.04
CA THR A 201 -3.82 -0.80 -14.78
C THR A 201 -3.18 0.57 -14.99
N VAL A 202 -3.58 1.55 -14.19
CA VAL A 202 -3.08 2.92 -14.20
C VAL A 202 -2.79 3.40 -12.79
N GLY A 203 -1.68 4.13 -12.61
CA GLY A 203 -1.38 4.84 -11.38
C GLY A 203 -1.85 6.29 -11.51
N LEU A 204 -2.69 6.74 -10.58
CA LEU A 204 -3.22 8.09 -10.50
C LEU A 204 -2.93 8.62 -9.08
N PRO A 205 -1.96 9.52 -8.89
CA PRO A 205 -1.61 10.07 -7.58
C PRO A 205 -2.65 11.11 -7.12
N VAL A 206 -3.90 10.67 -6.98
CA VAL A 206 -5.06 11.48 -6.60
C VAL A 206 -5.51 11.14 -5.18
N PHE A 207 -6.22 12.08 -4.56
CA PHE A 207 -6.79 11.93 -3.21
C PHE A 207 -8.32 11.98 -3.22
N GLU A 208 -8.91 12.08 -4.41
CA GLU A 208 -10.34 11.89 -4.63
C GLU A 208 -10.51 10.64 -5.49
N LEU A 209 -11.54 9.85 -5.19
CA LEU A 209 -11.85 8.70 -6.00
C LEU A 209 -12.22 9.19 -7.41
N PRO A 210 -11.56 8.69 -8.48
CA PRO A 210 -11.92 9.07 -9.83
C PRO A 210 -13.35 8.64 -10.18
N SER A 211 -13.84 9.02 -11.36
CA SER A 211 -15.19 8.67 -11.82
C SER A 211 -15.46 7.15 -11.75
N GLU A 212 -16.73 6.75 -11.81
CA GLU A 212 -17.17 5.34 -11.66
C GLU A 212 -16.51 4.36 -12.66
N ASN A 213 -15.86 4.87 -13.70
CA ASN A 213 -15.10 4.08 -14.67
C ASN A 213 -13.73 3.60 -14.14
N TYR A 214 -13.36 3.99 -12.92
CA TYR A 214 -12.11 3.58 -12.26
C TYR A 214 -12.42 2.76 -11.02
N THR A 215 -11.90 1.53 -10.98
CA THR A 215 -11.97 0.66 -9.81
C THR A 215 -10.65 0.71 -9.06
N PRO A 216 -10.62 1.05 -7.76
CA PRO A 216 -9.41 0.94 -6.95
C PRO A 216 -8.82 -0.47 -7.01
N LEU A 217 -7.52 -0.56 -7.23
CA LEU A 217 -6.75 -1.81 -7.22
C LEU A 217 -6.12 -2.00 -5.85
N ILE A 218 -6.97 -2.23 -4.85
CA ILE A 218 -6.55 -2.66 -3.51
C ILE A 218 -7.14 -4.05 -3.22
N VAL A 219 -6.29 -4.97 -2.78
CA VAL A 219 -6.71 -6.31 -2.35
C VAL A 219 -7.14 -6.20 -0.90
N THR A 220 -8.44 -6.36 -0.66
CA THR A 220 -8.96 -6.49 0.71
C THR A 220 -8.42 -7.77 1.35
N PRO A 221 -7.94 -7.75 2.61
CA PRO A 221 -7.32 -8.92 3.24
C PRO A 221 -8.28 -10.10 3.32
N GLY A 222 -7.79 -11.34 3.15
CA GLY A 222 -8.59 -12.56 3.24
C GLY A 222 -9.37 -12.97 1.99
N LEU A 223 -9.36 -12.15 0.93
CA LEU A 223 -9.96 -12.52 -0.36
C LEU A 223 -8.88 -12.91 -1.37
N ASN A 224 -9.02 -14.10 -1.96
CA ASN A 224 -8.11 -14.59 -3.00
C ASN A 224 -8.05 -13.62 -4.19
N MET A 225 -6.86 -13.49 -4.78
CA MET A 225 -6.51 -12.63 -5.94
C MET A 225 -7.35 -12.83 -7.22
N SER A 226 -8.39 -13.67 -7.22
CA SER A 226 -9.20 -13.96 -8.40
C SER A 226 -9.95 -12.73 -8.96
N VAL A 227 -10.16 -11.68 -8.15
CA VAL A 227 -10.76 -10.40 -8.60
C VAL A 227 -9.70 -9.39 -9.05
N VAL A 228 -8.43 -9.66 -8.74
CA VAL A 228 -7.29 -8.75 -8.91
C VAL A 228 -6.24 -9.48 -9.76
N ARG A 229 -6.57 -9.79 -11.03
CA ARG A 229 -5.55 -10.06 -12.06
C ARG A 229 -4.80 -8.76 -12.34
N VAL A 230 -3.94 -8.32 -11.43
CA VAL A 230 -3.18 -7.06 -11.59
C VAL A 230 -1.96 -7.24 -12.50
N PHE A 231 -1.57 -8.49 -12.77
CA PHE A 231 -0.39 -8.77 -13.57
C PHE A 231 -0.72 -9.80 -14.64
N GLY A 232 -0.75 -9.34 -15.90
CA GLY A 232 -0.88 -10.20 -17.06
C GLY A 232 0.26 -11.21 -17.10
N THR A 233 -0.08 -12.49 -16.97
CA THR A 233 0.79 -13.60 -17.36
C THR A 233 0.89 -13.62 -18.89
N ASN A 234 1.68 -12.73 -19.47
CA ASN A 234 2.20 -12.87 -20.83
C ASN A 234 3.71 -12.94 -20.75
N GLY A 235 4.18 -14.05 -20.20
CA GLY A 235 5.56 -14.49 -20.24
C GLY A 235 5.54 -16.00 -20.37
N SER A 236 5.27 -16.49 -21.58
CA SER A 236 5.62 -17.85 -21.95
C SER A 236 7.11 -18.04 -21.68
N LEU A 237 7.43 -18.96 -20.77
CA LEU A 237 8.76 -19.55 -20.70
C LEU A 237 9.02 -20.23 -22.05
N ASN A 238 9.91 -19.62 -22.83
CA ASN A 238 10.74 -20.26 -23.85
C ASN A 238 12.05 -19.47 -23.92
#